data_AF-A0A9D7PWR9-F1
#
_entry.id   AF-A0A9D7PWR9-F1
#
_cell.length_a   1.000
_cell.length_b   1.000
_cell.length_c   1.000
_cell.angle_alpha   90.00
_cell.angle_beta   90.00
_cell.angle_gamma   90.00
#
_symmetry.space_group_name_H-M   'P 1'
#
loop_
_entity.id
_entity.type
_entity.pdbx_description
1 polymer ?
#
loop_
_entity_poly.entity_id
_entity_poly.type
_entity_poly.pdbx_seq_one_letter_code
_entity_poly.pdbx_strand_id
1 'polypeptide(L)'
;MPDDELLSMARMGIDAESFMRTPLGKFLLKKANDEIAVAIEELIDVDPTDVKEATAIRNRIHVARMFKVWMSDAITIGHSAHDQLKELEGM
;
A
#
# COMPACT_ATOMS: atom_id res chain seq x y z
N MET A 1 2.85 27.74 1.06
CA MET A 1 1.50 28.13 0.55
C MET A 1 0.74 26.86 0.21
N PRO A 2 -0.61 26.87 0.09
CA PRO A 2 -1.39 25.67 -0.25
C PRO A 2 -0.86 24.92 -1.48
N ASP A 3 -0.35 25.66 -2.47
CA ASP A 3 0.22 25.10 -3.70
C ASP A 3 1.51 24.30 -3.45
N ASP A 4 2.35 24.71 -2.48
CA ASP A 4 3.58 24.00 -2.13
C ASP A 4 3.29 22.61 -1.52
N GLU A 5 2.21 22.52 -0.74
CA GLU A 5 1.77 21.27 -0.12
C GLU A 5 1.22 20.31 -1.18
N LEU A 6 0.39 20.80 -2.10
CA LEU A 6 -0.11 20.03 -3.24
C LEU A 6 1.03 19.54 -4.14
N LEU A 7 2.03 20.40 -4.42
CA LEU A 7 3.23 20.02 -5.17
C LEU A 7 4.01 18.90 -4.47
N SER A 8 4.16 18.98 -3.14
CA SER A 8 4.84 17.94 -2.37
C SER A 8 4.07 16.61 -2.40
N MET A 9 2.74 16.65 -2.27
CA MET A 9 1.90 15.45 -2.33
C MET A 9 1.92 14.80 -3.72
N ALA A 10 1.85 15.61 -4.78
CA ALA A 10 1.94 15.13 -6.16
C ALA A 10 3.28 14.42 -6.41
N ARG A 11 4.40 15.02 -5.96
CA ARG A 11 5.73 14.40 -6.04
C ARG A 11 5.80 13.09 -5.28
N MET A 12 5.27 13.05 -4.05
CA MET A 12 5.24 11.82 -3.25
C MET A 12 4.51 10.67 -3.97
N GLY A 13 3.37 10.94 -4.62
CA GLY A 13 2.67 9.91 -5.39
C GLY A 13 3.47 9.42 -6.60
N ILE A 14 4.13 10.32 -7.32
CA ILE A 14 5.01 9.97 -8.45
C ILE A 14 6.18 9.11 -7.98
N ASP A 15 6.78 9.44 -6.84
CA ASP A 15 7.87 8.67 -6.24
C ASP A 15 7.39 7.28 -5.81
N ALA A 16 6.20 7.20 -5.20
CA ALA A 16 5.56 5.94 -4.83
C ALA A 16 5.31 5.05 -6.06
N GLU A 17 4.74 5.59 -7.15
CA GLU A 17 4.57 4.86 -8.41
C GLU A 17 5.89 4.37 -8.99
N SER A 18 6.89 5.27 -9.03
CA SER A 18 8.20 5.00 -9.59
C SER A 18 8.90 3.90 -8.79
N PHE A 19 8.84 3.97 -7.46
CA PHE A 19 9.32 2.94 -6.56
C PHE A 19 8.68 1.58 -6.85
N MET A 20 7.36 1.52 -7.00
CA MET A 20 6.64 0.27 -7.29
C MET A 20 7.03 -0.35 -8.64
N ARG A 21 7.57 0.44 -9.59
CA ARG A 21 8.07 -0.06 -10.87
C ARG A 21 9.50 -0.61 -10.80
N THR A 22 10.26 -0.26 -9.76
CA THR A 22 11.63 -0.78 -9.54
C THR A 22 11.64 -2.29 -9.25
N PRO A 23 12.78 -2.98 -9.43
CA PRO A 23 12.93 -4.37 -9.00
C PRO A 23 12.63 -4.58 -7.51
N LEU A 24 13.04 -3.63 -6.65
CA LEU A 24 12.80 -3.72 -5.21
C LEU A 24 11.31 -3.58 -4.87
N GLY A 25 10.63 -2.58 -5.45
CA GLY A 25 9.19 -2.40 -5.24
C GLY A 25 8.38 -3.61 -5.70
N LYS A 26 8.71 -4.17 -6.87
CA LYS A 26 8.09 -5.41 -7.38
C LYS A 26 8.36 -6.61 -6.48
N PHE A 27 9.59 -6.75 -5.97
CA PHE A 27 9.94 -7.80 -5.03
C PHE A 27 9.13 -7.71 -3.75
N LEU A 28 9.02 -6.52 -3.15
CA LEU A 28 8.25 -6.31 -1.92
C LEU A 28 6.75 -6.55 -2.13
N LEU A 29 6.19 -6.10 -3.26
CA LEU A 29 4.80 -6.39 -3.62
C LEU A 29 4.57 -7.90 -3.77
N LYS A 30 5.47 -8.61 -4.46
CA LYS A 30 5.39 -10.07 -4.59
C LYS A 30 5.45 -10.73 -3.22
N LYS A 31 6.42 -10.34 -2.38
CA LYS A 31 6.58 -10.87 -1.03
C LYS A 31 5.32 -10.69 -0.19
N ALA A 32 4.72 -9.50 -0.20
CA ALA A 32 3.47 -9.23 0.51
C ALA A 32 2.33 -10.12 0.00
N ASN A 33 2.21 -10.32 -1.32
CA ASN A 33 1.17 -11.20 -1.88
C ASN A 33 1.41 -12.68 -1.52
N ASP A 34 2.64 -13.17 -1.61
CA ASP A 34 3.00 -14.54 -1.25
C ASP A 34 2.73 -14.80 0.24
N GLU A 35 3.12 -13.86 1.11
CA GLU A 35 2.90 -13.98 2.57
C GLU A 35 1.41 -13.99 2.93
N ILE A 36 0.60 -13.18 2.26
CA ILE A 36 -0.86 -13.21 2.42
C ILE A 36 -1.42 -14.56 1.96
N ALA A 37 -1.00 -15.08 0.80
CA ALA A 37 -1.51 -16.34 0.28
C ALA A 37 -1.20 -17.51 1.22
N VAL A 38 0.06 -17.62 1.65
CA VAL A 38 0.49 -18.67 2.60
C VAL A 38 -0.26 -18.56 3.93
N ALA A 39 -0.36 -17.35 4.49
CA ALA A 39 -1.04 -17.15 5.77
C ALA A 39 -2.56 -17.40 5.67
N ILE A 40 -3.19 -17.23 4.50
CA ILE A 40 -4.59 -17.60 4.31
C ILE A 40 -4.77 -19.12 4.38
N GLU A 41 -3.91 -19.89 3.73
CA GLU A 41 -3.95 -21.36 3.82
C GLU A 41 -3.72 -21.83 5.26
N GLU A 42 -2.73 -21.25 5.96
CA GLU A 42 -2.51 -21.51 7.40
C GLU A 42 -3.76 -21.19 8.24
N LEU A 43 -4.48 -20.11 7.91
CA LEU A 43 -5.71 -19.72 8.63
C LEU A 43 -6.90 -20.63 8.34
N ILE A 44 -6.92 -21.32 7.20
CA ILE A 44 -7.96 -22.30 6.86
C ILE A 44 -7.76 -23.58 7.67
N ASP A 45 -6.51 -23.99 7.86
CA ASP A 45 -6.15 -25.24 8.54
C ASP A 45 -6.10 -25.13 10.07
N VAL A 46 -5.99 -23.91 10.63
CA VAL A 46 -5.94 -23.71 12.08
C VAL A 46 -7.25 -24.13 12.76
N ASP A 47 -7.14 -24.73 13.94
CA ASP A 47 -8.30 -25.03 14.78
C ASP A 47 -9.06 -23.72 15.08
N PRO A 48 -10.38 -23.63 14.77
CA PRO A 48 -11.16 -22.40 14.99
C PRO A 48 -11.26 -22.01 16.48
N THR A 49 -10.98 -22.94 17.40
CA THR A 49 -10.95 -22.68 18.85
C THR A 49 -9.58 -22.20 19.34
N ASP A 50 -8.51 -22.34 18.55
CA ASP A 50 -7.21 -21.72 18.83
C ASP A 50 -7.20 -20.26 18.38
N VAL A 51 -7.87 -19.42 19.17
CA VAL A 51 -7.98 -17.99 18.92
C VAL A 51 -6.61 -17.31 18.88
N LYS A 52 -5.62 -17.82 19.64
CA LYS A 52 -4.30 -17.20 19.75
C LYS A 52 -3.53 -17.38 18.45
N GLU A 53 -3.48 -18.61 17.94
CA GLU A 53 -2.82 -18.92 16.68
C GLU A 53 -3.51 -18.22 15.51
N ALA A 54 -4.85 -18.32 15.45
CA ALA A 54 -5.62 -17.66 14.40
C ALA A 54 -5.47 -16.12 14.42
N THR A 55 -5.27 -15.51 15.59
CA THR A 55 -4.99 -14.06 15.71
C THR A 55 -3.60 -13.72 15.21
N ALA A 56 -2.59 -14.53 15.54
CA ALA A 56 -1.22 -14.32 15.05
C ALA A 56 -1.15 -14.38 13.51
N ILE A 57 -1.84 -15.35 12.90
CA ILE A 57 -1.91 -15.49 11.45
C ILE A 57 -2.62 -14.27 10.82
N ARG A 58 -3.75 -13.83 11.38
CA ARG A 58 -4.45 -12.62 10.92
C ARG A 58 -3.59 -11.36 11.00
N ASN A 59 -2.76 -11.23 12.04
CA ASN A 59 -1.84 -10.10 12.18
C ASN A 59 -0.76 -10.11 11.09
N ARG A 60 -0.19 -11.28 10.75
CA ARG A 60 0.72 -11.42 9.60
C ARG A 60 0.07 -10.95 8.30
N ILE A 61 -1.15 -11.42 8.02
CA ILE A 61 -1.93 -10.99 6.85
C ILE A 61 -2.13 -9.47 6.86
N HIS A 62 -2.49 -8.90 8.02
CA HIS A 62 -2.75 -7.47 8.15
C HIS A 62 -1.50 -6.64 7.83
N VAL A 63 -0.34 -6.98 8.39
CA VAL A 63 0.92 -6.26 8.14
C VAL A 63 1.28 -6.28 6.65
N ALA A 64 1.20 -7.45 6.00
CA ALA A 64 1.48 -7.56 4.56
C ALA A 64 0.48 -6.76 3.71
N ARG A 65 -0.81 -6.71 4.11
CA ARG A 65 -1.83 -5.88 3.45
C ARG A 65 -1.54 -4.39 3.64
N MET A 66 -1.08 -3.97 4.82
CA MET A 66 -0.83 -2.57 5.12
C MET A 66 0.25 -1.97 4.22
N PHE A 67 1.29 -2.73 3.86
CA PHE A 67 2.25 -2.29 2.85
C PHE A 67 1.57 -1.89 1.53
N LYS A 68 0.66 -2.73 1.02
CA LYS A 68 -0.06 -2.46 -0.23
C LYS A 68 -0.98 -1.24 -0.11
N VAL A 69 -1.65 -1.11 1.04
CA VAL A 69 -2.53 0.02 1.34
C VAL A 69 -1.73 1.32 1.33
N TRP A 70 -0.64 1.41 2.10
CA TRP A 70 0.17 2.63 2.17
C TRP A 70 0.73 3.06 0.81
N MET A 71 1.18 2.12 -0.01
CA MET A 71 1.64 2.45 -1.36
C MET A 71 0.48 2.95 -2.24
N SER A 72 -0.69 2.32 -2.16
CA SER A 72 -1.88 2.74 -2.90
C SER A 72 -2.37 4.13 -2.47
N ASP A 73 -2.36 4.40 -1.16
CA ASP A 73 -2.77 5.67 -0.59
C ASP A 73 -1.85 6.79 -1.03
N ALA A 74 -0.53 6.60 -0.96
CA ALA A 74 0.45 7.58 -1.42
C ALA A 74 0.26 7.94 -2.89
N ILE A 75 0.03 6.94 -3.75
CA ILE A 75 -0.24 7.13 -5.18
C ILE A 75 -1.56 7.91 -5.39
N THR A 76 -2.62 7.51 -4.69
CA THR A 76 -3.96 8.13 -4.81
C THR A 76 -3.95 9.59 -4.35
N ILE A 77 -3.29 9.87 -3.24
CA ILE A 77 -3.08 11.22 -2.72
C ILE A 77 -2.33 12.06 -3.74
N GLY A 78 -1.25 11.54 -4.33
CA GLY A 78 -0.49 12.28 -5.32
C GLY A 78 -1.24 12.55 -6.62
N HIS A 79 -2.03 11.59 -7.11
CA HIS A 79 -2.94 11.82 -8.25
C HIS A 79 -3.95 12.92 -7.95
N SER A 80 -4.59 12.86 -6.78
CA SER A 80 -5.57 13.86 -6.37
C SER A 80 -4.95 15.26 -6.24
N ALA A 81 -3.71 15.35 -5.75
CA ALA A 81 -2.98 16.62 -5.65
C ALA A 81 -2.56 17.15 -7.03
N HIS A 82 -2.15 16.27 -7.94
CA HIS A 82 -1.81 16.63 -9.32
C HIS A 82 -3.02 17.18 -10.09
N ASP A 83 -4.18 16.57 -9.92
CA ASP A 83 -5.42 17.04 -10.55
C ASP A 83 -5.85 18.41 -9.99
N GLN A 84 -5.74 18.63 -8.68
CA GLN A 84 -6.00 19.94 -8.08
C GLN A 84 -5.03 21.03 -8.57
N LEU A 85 -3.75 20.71 -8.75
CA LEU A 85 -2.78 21.66 -9.31
C LEU A 85 -3.14 22.09 -10.73
N LYS A 86 -3.58 21.15 -11.58
CA LYS A 86 -4.04 21.49 -12.94
C LYS A 86 -5.24 22.43 -12.92
N GLU A 87 -6.22 22.16 -12.06
CA GLU A 87 -7.40 23.01 -11.90
C GLU A 87 -7.02 24.43 -11.47
N LEU A 88 -6.05 24.57 -10.56
CA LEU A 88 -5.53 25.87 -10.10
C LEU A 88 -4.74 26.62 -11.20
N GLU A 89 -3.98 25.89 -12.02
CA GLU A 89 -3.23 26.45 -13.16
C GLU A 89 -4.13 26.78 -14.37
N GLY A 90 -5.42 26.44 -14.32
CA GLY A 90 -6.37 26.66 -15.40
C GLY A 90 -6.15 25.76 -16.62
N MET A 91 -5.56 24.57 -16.41
CA MET A 91 -5.26 23.57 -17.43
C MET A 91 -6.33 22.50 -17.57
#